data_AF-A0A1M7AKV7-F1
#
_entry.id   AF-A0A1M7AKV7-F1
#
_cell.length_a   1.000
_cell.length_b   1.000
_cell.length_c   1.000
_cell.angle_alpha   90.00
_cell.angle_beta   90.00
_cell.angle_gamma   90.00
#
_symmetry.space_group_name_H-M   'P 1'
#
loop_
_entity.id
_entity.type
_entity.pdbx_description
1 polymer ?
#
loop_
_entity_poly.entity_id
_entity_poly.type
_entity_poly.pdbx_seq_one_letter_code
_entity_poly.pdbx_strand_id
1 'polypeptide(L)'
;MGMPPKAPLRSSREIVEFINERIGHIYLRPLMYASSAAAVDDILHYYHELWAELHNCQDSYRIIGMETLSDQDCGAASFSHKFFLDNPDASEASAASYVVAQWEKISRSMGLLPT
;
A
#
# COMPACT_ATOMS: atom_id res chain seq x y z
N MET A 1 -39.83 -15.64 10.72
CA MET A 1 -38.40 -15.51 10.36
C MET A 1 -37.82 -14.37 11.17
N GLY A 2 -36.94 -14.66 12.14
CA GLY A 2 -36.22 -13.62 12.88
C GLY A 2 -35.10 -13.05 12.01
N MET A 3 -34.94 -11.73 11.99
CA MET A 3 -33.82 -11.09 11.31
C MET A 3 -32.51 -11.58 11.97
N PRO A 4 -31.48 -11.97 11.20
CA PRO A 4 -30.20 -12.34 11.80
C PRO A 4 -29.66 -11.17 12.62
N PRO A 5 -29.00 -11.43 13.76
CA PRO A 5 -28.41 -10.37 14.57
C PRO A 5 -27.43 -9.57 13.72
N LYS A 6 -27.54 -8.23 13.80
CA LYS A 6 -26.62 -7.32 13.13
C LYS A 6 -25.21 -7.59 13.66
N ALA A 7 -24.26 -7.89 12.77
CA ALA A 7 -22.88 -8.08 13.18
C ALA A 7 -22.39 -6.85 13.95
N PRO A 8 -21.65 -7.02 15.06
CA PRO A 8 -21.11 -5.90 15.81
C PRO A 8 -20.21 -5.05 14.91
N LEU A 9 -20.33 -3.74 15.04
CA LEU A 9 -19.42 -2.80 14.37
C LEU A 9 -18.01 -2.98 14.94
N ARG A 10 -17.01 -3.07 14.07
CA ARG A 10 -15.60 -3.09 14.49
C ARG A 10 -15.25 -1.79 15.21
N SER A 11 -14.51 -1.90 16.30
CA SER A 11 -13.83 -0.77 16.93
C SER A 11 -12.73 -0.22 16.01
N SER A 12 -12.34 1.04 16.23
CA SER A 12 -11.23 1.66 15.48
C SER A 12 -9.93 0.84 15.58
N ARG A 13 -9.67 0.21 16.73
CA ARG A 13 -8.53 -0.68 16.93
C ARG A 13 -8.59 -1.91 16.03
N GLU A 14 -9.73 -2.59 15.97
CA GLU A 14 -9.93 -3.76 15.09
C GLU A 14 -9.85 -3.38 13.61
N ILE A 15 -10.23 -2.16 13.25
CA ILE A 15 -10.06 -1.64 11.88
C ILE A 15 -8.58 -1.44 11.56
N VAL A 16 -7.80 -0.82 12.46
CA VAL A 16 -6.36 -0.65 12.29
C VAL A 16 -5.63 -1.98 12.21
N GLU A 17 -5.93 -2.92 13.11
CA GLU A 17 -5.34 -4.27 13.09
C GLU A 17 -5.64 -4.99 11.77
N PHE A 18 -6.87 -4.89 11.27
CA PHE A 18 -7.25 -5.43 9.96
C PHE A 18 -6.49 -4.78 8.80
N ILE A 19 -6.32 -3.46 8.80
CA ILE A 19 -5.58 -2.75 7.75
C ILE A 19 -4.11 -3.18 7.75
N ASN A 20 -3.47 -3.23 8.92
CA ASN A 20 -2.08 -3.68 9.04
C ASN A 20 -1.91 -5.12 8.54
N GLU A 21 -2.83 -6.01 8.90
CA GLU A 21 -2.84 -7.40 8.42
C GLU A 21 -3.00 -7.46 6.90
N ARG A 22 -3.91 -6.66 6.32
CA ARG A 22 -4.10 -6.59 4.86
C ARG A 22 -2.87 -6.10 4.13
N ILE A 23 -2.24 -5.03 4.61
CA ILE A 23 -0.99 -4.50 4.04
C ILE A 23 0.09 -5.60 4.07
N GLY A 24 0.28 -6.26 5.22
CA GLY A 24 1.27 -7.35 5.36
C GLY A 24 1.00 -8.52 4.41
N HIS A 25 -0.26 -8.90 4.22
CA HIS A 25 -0.62 -9.93 3.26
C HIS A 25 -0.35 -9.54 1.80
N ILE A 26 -0.57 -8.28 1.44
CA ILE A 26 -0.26 -7.76 0.10
C ILE A 26 1.25 -7.76 -0.12
N TYR A 27 2.06 -7.37 0.86
CA TYR A 27 3.52 -7.45 0.76
C TYR A 27 4.03 -8.88 0.54
N LEU A 28 3.44 -9.86 1.23
CA LEU A 28 3.86 -11.26 1.08
C LEU A 28 3.42 -11.89 -0.24
N ARG A 29 2.26 -11.51 -0.78
CA ARG A 29 1.66 -12.13 -1.97
C ARG A 29 0.95 -11.11 -2.87
N PRO A 30 1.66 -10.14 -3.43
CA PRO A 30 1.04 -8.98 -4.07
C PRO A 30 0.07 -9.39 -5.19
N LEU A 31 0.53 -10.28 -6.08
CA LEU A 31 -0.27 -10.72 -7.23
C LEU A 31 -1.46 -11.63 -6.89
N MET A 32 -1.54 -12.13 -5.65
CA MET A 32 -2.72 -12.86 -5.15
C MET A 32 -3.85 -11.91 -4.76
N TYR A 33 -3.49 -10.70 -4.32
CA TYR A 33 -4.43 -9.68 -3.85
C TYR A 33 -4.81 -8.67 -4.93
N ALA A 34 -3.98 -8.52 -5.97
CA ALA A 34 -4.22 -7.65 -7.11
C ALA A 34 -3.60 -8.27 -8.38
N SER A 35 -4.28 -8.22 -9.52
CA SER A 35 -3.88 -8.96 -10.73
C SER A 35 -2.69 -8.37 -11.51
N SER A 36 -2.16 -7.21 -11.10
CA SER A 36 -1.05 -6.53 -11.76
C SER A 36 -0.28 -5.64 -10.79
N ALA A 37 0.95 -5.26 -11.13
CA ALA A 37 1.78 -4.34 -10.36
C ALA A 37 1.12 -2.97 -10.17
N ALA A 38 0.41 -2.46 -11.19
CA ALA A 38 -0.35 -1.22 -11.08
C ALA A 38 -1.49 -1.35 -10.05
N ALA A 39 -2.24 -2.45 -10.08
CA ALA A 39 -3.31 -2.68 -9.10
C ALA A 39 -2.76 -2.93 -7.68
N VAL A 40 -1.55 -3.50 -7.55
CA VAL A 40 -0.83 -3.60 -6.27
C VAL A 40 -0.44 -2.21 -5.75
N ASP A 41 0.03 -1.33 -6.63
CA ASP A 41 0.39 0.06 -6.31
C ASP A 41 -0.82 0.82 -5.78
N ASP A 42 -1.93 0.76 -6.51
CA ASP A 42 -3.19 1.42 -6.15
C ASP A 42 -3.75 0.91 -4.81
N ILE A 43 -3.81 -0.41 -4.61
CA ILE A 43 -4.39 -0.96 -3.38
C ILE A 43 -3.52 -0.62 -2.16
N LEU A 44 -2.20 -0.61 -2.30
CA LEU A 44 -1.29 -0.19 -1.24
C LEU A 44 -1.45 1.30 -0.96
N HIS A 45 -1.58 2.15 -1.98
CA HIS A 45 -1.89 3.57 -1.82
C HIS A 45 -3.12 3.81 -0.95
N TYR A 46 -4.25 3.18 -1.29
CA TYR A 46 -5.49 3.39 -0.54
C TYR A 46 -5.43 2.83 0.89
N TYR A 47 -4.76 1.70 1.11
CA TYR A 47 -4.59 1.18 2.48
C TYR A 47 -3.69 2.07 3.34
N HIS A 48 -2.63 2.66 2.77
CA HIS A 48 -1.75 3.57 3.51
C HIS A 48 -2.42 4.92 3.77
N GLU A 49 -3.20 5.43 2.82
CA GLU A 49 -4.00 6.63 3.02
C GLU A 49 -5.00 6.46 4.16
N LEU A 50 -5.76 5.35 4.16
CA LEU A 50 -6.69 5.03 5.23
C LEU A 50 -5.98 4.81 6.57
N TRP A 51 -4.83 4.15 6.57
CA TRP A 51 -4.03 3.98 7.77
C TRP A 51 -3.60 5.34 8.35
N ALA A 52 -3.15 6.26 7.47
CA ALA A 52 -2.74 7.59 7.85
C ALA A 52 -3.91 8.42 8.39
N GLU A 53 -5.10 8.28 7.81
CA GLU A 53 -6.32 8.92 8.30
C GLU A 53 -6.67 8.47 9.72
N LEU A 54 -6.62 7.16 9.98
CA LEU A 54 -6.90 6.60 11.31
C LEU A 54 -5.89 7.03 12.38
N HIS A 55 -4.68 7.44 11.98
CA HIS A 55 -3.61 7.91 12.86
C HIS A 55 -3.43 9.43 12.85
N ASN A 56 -4.27 10.18 12.11
CA ASN A 56 -4.17 11.62 11.91
C ASN A 56 -2.77 12.07 11.42
N CYS A 57 -2.15 11.32 10.51
CA CYS A 57 -0.82 11.59 9.97
C CYS A 57 -0.78 11.72 8.43
N GLN A 58 -1.89 12.13 7.82
CA GLN A 58 -2.03 12.26 6.36
C GLN A 58 -0.99 13.21 5.73
N ASP A 59 -0.63 14.29 6.41
CA ASP A 59 0.41 15.22 5.92
C ASP A 59 1.78 14.54 5.87
N SER A 60 2.14 13.78 6.90
CA SER A 60 3.38 13.00 6.93
C SER A 60 3.38 11.93 5.84
N TYR A 61 2.26 11.23 5.65
CA TYR A 61 2.09 10.28 4.54
C TYR A 61 2.34 10.93 3.18
N ARG A 62 1.74 12.10 2.92
CA ARG A 62 1.92 12.82 1.67
C ARG A 62 3.37 13.24 1.46
N ILE A 63 4.04 13.75 2.49
CA ILE A 63 5.44 14.18 2.41
C ILE A 63 6.34 12.96 2.13
N ILE A 64 6.24 11.90 2.92
CA ILE A 64 7.04 10.67 2.77
C ILE A 64 6.81 10.03 1.40
N GLY A 65 5.55 9.98 0.94
CA GLY A 65 5.20 9.46 -0.38
C GLY A 65 5.83 10.27 -1.51
N MET A 66 5.76 11.61 -1.43
CA MET A 66 6.40 12.50 -2.40
C MET A 66 7.92 12.38 -2.40
N GLU A 67 8.55 12.30 -1.23
CA GLU A 67 10.00 12.09 -1.09
C GLU A 67 10.42 10.75 -1.72
N THR A 68 9.68 9.68 -1.43
CA THR A 68 9.98 8.35 -2.00
C THR A 68 9.82 8.33 -3.52
N LEU A 69 8.77 8.96 -4.06
CA LEU A 69 8.58 9.11 -5.52
C LEU A 69 9.71 9.94 -6.15
N SER A 70 10.15 11.00 -5.48
CA SER A 70 11.26 11.84 -5.93
C SER A 70 12.59 11.07 -5.94
N ASP A 71 12.85 10.27 -4.91
CA ASP A 71 14.07 9.45 -4.80
C ASP A 71 14.19 8.40 -5.90
N GLN A 72 13.05 7.95 -6.46
CA GLN A 72 13.00 7.01 -7.58
C GLN A 72 12.85 7.70 -8.95
N ASP A 73 12.93 9.04 -8.99
CA ASP A 73 12.74 9.85 -10.20
C ASP A 73 11.45 9.49 -10.96
N CYS A 74 10.37 9.23 -10.20
CA CYS A 74 9.08 8.84 -10.79
C CYS A 74 8.38 10.04 -11.47
N GLY A 75 8.64 11.26 -11.01
CA GLY A 75 7.91 12.44 -11.47
C GLY A 75 6.41 12.30 -11.23
N ALA A 76 5.61 12.36 -12.30
CA ALA A 76 4.16 12.14 -12.23
C ALA A 76 3.74 10.67 -12.37
N ALA A 77 4.69 9.76 -12.59
CA ALA A 77 4.42 8.32 -12.71
C ALA A 77 4.23 7.67 -11.33
N SER A 78 3.43 6.60 -11.28
CA SER A 78 3.44 5.67 -10.15
C SER A 78 4.70 4.80 -10.16
N PHE A 79 4.98 4.07 -9.06
CA PHE A 79 6.14 3.18 -8.99
C PHE A 79 6.09 2.10 -10.08
N SER A 80 4.91 1.51 -10.28
CA SER A 80 4.66 0.51 -11.33
C SER A 80 4.90 1.10 -12.72
N HIS A 81 4.36 2.28 -13.02
CA HIS A 81 4.54 2.92 -14.33
C HIS A 81 6.00 3.27 -14.60
N LYS A 82 6.69 3.89 -13.63
CA LYS A 82 8.12 4.21 -13.73
C LYS A 82 8.96 2.95 -13.97
N PHE A 83 8.69 1.87 -13.25
CA PHE A 83 9.42 0.62 -13.42
C PHE A 83 9.31 0.06 -14.84
N PHE A 84 8.12 0.08 -15.44
CA PHE A 84 7.94 -0.38 -16.82
C PHE A 84 8.54 0.56 -17.88
N LEU A 85 8.57 1.87 -17.62
CA LEU A 85 9.30 2.81 -18.50
C LEU A 85 10.79 2.46 -18.57
N ASP A 86 11.38 2.13 -17.42
CA ASP A 86 12.80 1.79 -17.32
C ASP A 86 13.07 0.33 -17.75
N ASN A 87 12.06 -0.55 -17.69
CA ASN A 87 12.17 -1.97 -18.00
C ASN A 87 10.97 -2.44 -18.86
N PRO A 88 10.93 -2.09 -20.16
CA PRO A 88 9.74 -2.33 -21.00
C PRO A 88 9.30 -3.78 -21.13
N ASP A 89 10.25 -4.72 -21.05
CA ASP A 89 10.01 -6.16 -21.20
C ASP A 89 9.90 -6.91 -19.85
N ALA A 90 9.87 -6.18 -18.73
CA ALA A 90 9.79 -6.80 -17.42
C ALA A 90 8.46 -7.52 -17.19
N SER A 91 8.47 -8.55 -16.36
CA SER A 91 7.26 -9.26 -15.97
C SER A 91 6.50 -8.51 -14.87
N GLU A 92 5.18 -8.71 -14.83
CA GLU A 92 4.31 -8.23 -13.73
C GLU A 92 4.83 -8.65 -12.35
N ALA A 93 5.38 -9.85 -12.22
CA ALA A 93 5.95 -10.32 -10.95
C ALA A 93 7.16 -9.48 -10.51
N SER A 94 8.01 -9.07 -11.46
CA SER A 94 9.18 -8.23 -11.17
C SER A 94 8.74 -6.82 -10.79
N ALA A 95 7.80 -6.25 -11.55
CA ALA A 95 7.23 -4.94 -11.27
C ALA A 95 6.49 -4.90 -9.92
N ALA A 96 5.69 -5.92 -9.60
CA ALA A 96 4.98 -6.02 -8.32
C ALA A 96 5.95 -6.13 -7.14
N SER A 97 7.04 -6.89 -7.30
CA SER A 97 8.08 -6.99 -6.28
C SER A 97 8.77 -5.63 -6.03
N TYR A 98 9.05 -4.88 -7.10
CA TYR A 98 9.58 -3.53 -7.00
C TYR A 98 8.61 -2.57 -6.29
N VAL A 99 7.33 -2.58 -6.69
CA VAL A 99 6.29 -1.76 -6.06
C VAL A 99 6.20 -2.04 -4.56
N VAL A 100 6.14 -3.32 -4.17
CA VAL A 100 6.15 -3.72 -2.75
C VAL A 100 7.37 -3.17 -2.03
N ALA A 101 8.57 -3.28 -2.61
CA ALA A 101 9.79 -2.77 -1.99
C ALA A 101 9.75 -1.25 -1.74
N GLN A 102 9.14 -0.46 -2.63
CA GLN A 102 8.99 0.99 -2.39
C GLN A 102 7.96 1.29 -1.30
N TRP A 103 6.83 0.57 -1.30
CA TRP A 103 5.81 0.71 -0.26
C TRP A 103 6.29 0.25 1.11
N GLU A 104 7.17 -0.74 1.21
CA GLU A 104 7.81 -1.13 2.47
C GLU A 104 8.69 0.01 3.04
N LYS A 105 9.38 0.78 2.19
CA LYS A 105 10.15 1.96 2.63
C LYS A 105 9.23 3.04 3.19
N ILE A 106 8.11 3.31 2.51
CA ILE A 106 7.09 4.25 2.99
C ILE A 106 6.55 3.78 4.35
N SER A 107 6.18 2.51 4.46
CA SER A 107 5.69 1.89 5.69
C SER A 107 6.67 2.03 6.86
N ARG A 108 7.97 1.77 6.65
CA ARG A 108 8.99 1.94 7.71
C ARG A 108 9.14 3.41 8.12
N SER A 109 9.12 4.32 7.15
CA SER A 109 9.24 5.76 7.38
C SER A 109 8.03 6.33 8.15
N MET A 110 6.85 5.73 7.96
CA MET A 110 5.64 6.07 8.70
C MET A 110 5.53 5.39 10.08
N GLY A 111 6.42 4.45 10.40
CA GLY A 111 6.37 3.65 11.62
C GLY A 111 5.33 2.52 11.61
N LEU A 112 4.80 2.15 10.44
CA LEU A 112 3.89 1.00 10.28
C LEU A 112 4.65 -0.32 10.38
N LEU A 113 5.84 -0.38 9.79
CA LEU A 113 6.76 -1.51 9.91
C LEU A 113 7.96 -1.14 10.80
N PRO A 114 8.57 -2.11 11.52
CA PRO A 114 9.80 -1.87 12.24
C PRO A 114 10.93 -1.46 11.28
N THR A 115 11.80 -0.55 11.70
CA THR A 115 12.97 -0.10 10.94
C THR A 115 13.98 -1.22 10.75
#